data_AF-A0A2V7FZS0-F1
#
_entry.id   AF-A0A2V7FZS0-F1
#
_cell.length_a   1.000
_cell.length_b   1.000
_cell.length_c   1.000
_cell.angle_alpha   90.00
_cell.angle_beta   90.00
_cell.angle_gamma   90.00
#
_symmetry.space_group_name_H-M   'P 1'
#
loop_
_entity.id
_entity.type
_entity.pdbx_description
1 polymer ?
#
loop_
_entity_poly.entity_id
_entity_poly.type
_entity_poly.pdbx_seq_one_letter_code
_entity_poly.pdbx_strand_id
1 'polypeptide(L)'
;RAALERAIAVWRGAERHFRVAVGDVGRPVADRLRWLPRAEREYWEAVIQRTGFLADTLRFLALSLDENGRPIPIANTDPAMLLLLEPVGLDRTLELAGPIMQPYPWGLFVDDLGPLVANDTYASRDVWERFRRDPYHSPTVVWGRDVNALLAGLAKQIAAATASSRADVAPLRDALQRTVTAVDRSGLRHAELWSYRIENGRLLPVRYGTSSDVQLWSLTDLAVQFWLDRIAKP
;
A
#
# COMPACT_ATOMS: atom_id res chain seq x y z
N ARG A 1 -2.20 -9.50 -36.33
CA ARG A 1 -0.93 -8.90 -35.81
C ARG A 1 -1.09 -7.41 -35.48
N ALA A 2 -1.41 -6.53 -36.44
CA ALA A 2 -1.57 -5.09 -36.18
C ALA A 2 -2.64 -4.72 -35.12
N ALA A 3 -3.76 -5.46 -35.04
CA ALA A 3 -4.77 -5.25 -34.00
C ALA A 3 -4.24 -5.54 -32.59
N LEU A 4 -3.43 -6.60 -32.43
CA LEU A 4 -2.81 -6.97 -31.16
C LEU A 4 -1.75 -5.96 -30.75
N GLU A 5 -0.91 -5.50 -31.69
CA GLU A 5 0.10 -4.47 -31.43
C GLU A 5 -0.55 -3.16 -30.97
N ARG A 6 -1.67 -2.76 -31.59
CA ARG A 6 -2.47 -1.63 -31.13
C ARG A 6 -3.04 -1.85 -29.73
N ALA A 7 -3.60 -3.03 -29.44
CA ALA A 7 -4.13 -3.35 -28.12
C ALA A 7 -3.04 -3.28 -27.04
N ILE A 8 -1.85 -3.82 -27.32
CA ILE A 8 -0.68 -3.74 -26.43
C ILE A 8 -0.26 -2.28 -26.20
N ALA A 9 -0.18 -1.48 -27.26
CA ALA A 9 0.19 -0.07 -27.15
C ALA A 9 -0.84 0.72 -26.32
N VAL A 10 -2.13 0.48 -26.53
CA VAL A 10 -3.22 1.09 -25.73
C VAL A 10 -3.10 0.67 -24.26
N TRP A 11 -2.91 -0.62 -24.00
CA TRP A 11 -2.78 -1.14 -22.63
C TRP A 11 -1.56 -0.56 -21.91
N ARG A 12 -0.39 -0.53 -22.56
CA ARG A 12 0.83 0.08 -22.01
C ARG A 12 0.66 1.56 -21.71
N GLY A 13 -0.17 2.27 -22.48
CA GLY A 13 -0.49 3.67 -22.23
C GLY A 13 -1.55 3.90 -21.16
N ALA A 14 -2.28 2.88 -20.69
CA ALA A 14 -3.48 3.05 -19.87
C ALA A 14 -3.18 3.68 -18.50
N GLU A 15 -1.99 3.44 -17.95
CA GLU A 15 -1.55 3.98 -16.66
C GLU A 15 -1.74 5.49 -16.53
N ARG A 16 -1.56 6.25 -17.62
CA ARG A 16 -1.69 7.71 -17.62
C ARG A 16 -3.04 8.21 -17.11
N HIS A 17 -4.09 7.41 -17.26
CA HIS A 17 -5.46 7.74 -16.81
C HIS A 17 -5.64 7.59 -15.31
N PHE A 18 -4.76 6.83 -14.65
CA PHE A 18 -4.82 6.58 -13.21
C PHE A 18 -3.93 7.54 -12.41
N ARG A 19 -3.13 8.39 -13.06
CA ARG A 19 -2.20 9.28 -12.34
C ARG A 19 -2.96 10.34 -11.55
N VAL A 20 -2.67 10.40 -10.25
CA VAL A 20 -3.19 11.39 -9.33
C VAL A 20 -2.03 12.20 -8.77
N ALA A 21 -2.25 13.51 -8.61
CA ALA A 21 -1.39 14.40 -7.86
C ALA A 21 -2.26 15.24 -6.93
N VAL A 22 -2.05 15.12 -5.63
CA VAL A 22 -2.77 15.88 -4.60
C VAL A 22 -1.80 16.87 -4.00
N GLY A 23 -2.02 18.17 -4.24
CA GLY A 23 -1.34 19.24 -3.51
C GLY A 23 -2.09 19.57 -2.21
N ASP A 24 -1.41 20.19 -1.25
CA ASP A 24 -1.98 20.53 0.07
C ASP A 24 -2.66 19.31 0.72
N VAL A 25 -1.90 18.22 0.88
CA VAL A 25 -2.41 16.96 1.44
C VAL A 25 -2.96 17.13 2.86
N GLY A 26 -2.59 18.21 3.57
CA GLY A 26 -3.06 18.52 4.91
C GLY A 26 -4.57 18.75 4.98
N ARG A 27 -5.15 19.45 3.99
CA ARG A 27 -6.59 19.74 3.99
C ARG A 27 -7.45 18.48 3.81
N PRO A 28 -7.26 17.62 2.80
CA PRO A 28 -8.00 16.36 2.68
C PRO A 28 -7.85 15.45 3.90
N VAL A 29 -6.63 15.35 4.46
CA VAL A 29 -6.38 14.59 5.69
C VAL A 29 -7.20 15.14 6.85
N ALA A 30 -7.18 16.45 7.07
CA ALA A 30 -7.97 17.07 8.13
C ALA A 30 -9.48 16.84 7.92
N ASP A 31 -9.96 16.91 6.69
CA ASP A 31 -11.37 16.65 6.34
C ASP A 31 -11.75 15.19 6.64
N ARG A 32 -10.89 14.24 6.27
CA ARG A 32 -11.06 12.80 6.53
C ARG A 32 -11.07 12.48 8.02
N LEU A 33 -10.15 13.06 8.79
CA LEU A 33 -10.05 12.89 10.23
C LEU A 33 -11.30 13.40 10.94
N ARG A 34 -11.83 14.57 10.55
CA ARG A 34 -13.08 15.10 11.14
C ARG A 34 -14.30 14.20 10.89
N TRP A 35 -14.29 13.41 9.82
CA TRP A 35 -15.34 12.44 9.50
C TRP A 35 -15.21 11.12 10.27
N LEU A 36 -14.02 10.76 10.74
CA LEU A 36 -13.78 9.51 11.48
C LEU A 36 -14.47 9.49 12.86
N PRO A 37 -14.77 8.29 13.39
CA PRO A 37 -15.15 8.13 14.79
C PRO A 37 -14.10 8.76 15.73
N ARG A 38 -14.55 9.29 16.86
CA ARG A 38 -13.70 10.07 17.79
C ARG A 38 -12.40 9.36 18.17
N ALA A 39 -12.48 8.09 18.56
CA ALA A 39 -11.30 7.32 18.98
C ALA A 39 -10.28 7.15 17.84
N GLU A 40 -10.75 6.89 16.62
CA GLU A 40 -9.87 6.77 15.45
C GLU A 40 -9.25 8.12 15.08
N ARG A 41 -10.04 9.19 15.10
CA ARG A 41 -9.55 10.55 14.85
C ARG A 41 -8.43 10.92 15.82
N GLU A 42 -8.66 10.77 17.13
CA GLU A 42 -7.69 11.13 18.17
C GLU A 42 -6.37 10.35 18.02
N TYR A 43 -6.44 9.07 17.68
CA TYR A 43 -5.27 8.25 17.43
C TYR A 43 -4.47 8.73 16.20
N TRP A 44 -5.13 8.95 15.06
CA TRP A 44 -4.45 9.36 13.84
C TRP A 44 -3.94 10.81 13.89
N GLU A 45 -4.62 11.71 14.59
CA GLU A 45 -4.10 13.04 14.92
C GLU A 45 -2.80 12.94 15.72
N ALA A 46 -2.75 12.06 16.73
CA ALA A 46 -1.53 11.82 17.49
C ALA A 46 -0.41 11.19 16.64
N VAL A 47 -0.74 10.32 15.68
CA VAL A 47 0.23 9.77 14.72
C VAL A 47 0.84 10.89 13.89
N ILE A 48 0.00 11.76 13.30
CA ILE A 48 0.46 12.91 12.50
C ILE A 48 1.39 13.82 13.30
N GLN A 49 1.07 14.10 14.56
CA GLN A 49 1.93 14.90 15.43
C GLN A 49 3.32 14.28 15.65
N ARG A 50 3.42 12.95 15.65
CA ARG A 50 4.70 12.23 15.83
C ARG A 50 5.49 12.08 14.53
N THR A 51 4.82 11.80 13.41
CA THR A 51 5.47 11.51 12.13
C THR A 51 5.79 12.77 11.33
N GLY A 52 5.11 13.88 11.61
CA GLY A 52 5.26 15.12 10.88
C GLY A 52 4.63 15.09 9.49
N PHE A 53 4.74 16.21 8.78
CA PHE A 53 4.22 16.38 7.43
C PHE A 53 5.28 16.00 6.40
N LEU A 54 4.97 15.09 5.47
CA LEU A 54 5.99 14.41 4.68
C LEU A 54 6.13 14.87 3.22
N ALA A 55 5.22 15.66 2.67
CA ALA A 55 5.40 16.39 1.41
C ALA A 55 4.18 17.28 1.10
N ASP A 56 4.39 18.45 0.46
CA ASP A 56 3.28 19.31 0.00
C ASP A 56 2.45 18.69 -1.12
N THR A 57 2.98 17.66 -1.79
CA THR A 57 2.30 16.98 -2.90
C THR A 57 2.53 15.47 -2.83
N LEU A 58 1.44 14.71 -2.84
CA LEU A 58 1.47 13.25 -2.98
C LEU A 58 1.09 12.86 -4.41
N ARG A 59 1.85 11.92 -4.99
CA ARG A 59 1.59 11.37 -6.34
C ARG A 59 1.43 9.87 -6.24
N PHE A 60 0.40 9.32 -6.88
CA PHE A 60 0.13 7.89 -6.88
C PHE A 60 -0.74 7.49 -8.08
N LEU A 61 -0.85 6.17 -8.31
CA LEU A 61 -1.83 5.61 -9.24
C LEU A 61 -3.14 5.35 -8.48
N ALA A 62 -4.24 5.95 -8.93
CA ALA A 62 -5.59 5.69 -8.44
C ALA A 62 -5.95 4.22 -8.60
N LEU A 63 -6.78 3.72 -7.68
CA LEU A 63 -7.33 2.37 -7.73
C LEU A 63 -8.30 2.18 -8.91
N SER A 64 -9.07 3.21 -9.24
CA SER A 64 -10.16 3.11 -10.23
C SER A 64 -10.45 4.44 -10.90
N LEU A 65 -11.23 4.38 -11.99
CA LEU A 65 -11.76 5.54 -12.72
C LEU A 65 -13.27 5.66 -12.48
N ASP A 66 -13.79 6.89 -12.51
CA ASP A 66 -15.23 7.18 -12.50
C ASP A 66 -15.88 6.91 -13.88
N GLU A 67 -17.20 7.12 -13.98
CA GLU A 67 -17.93 6.90 -15.23
C GLU A 67 -17.47 7.80 -16.40
N ASN A 68 -16.74 8.88 -16.11
CA ASN A 68 -16.17 9.80 -17.10
C ASN A 68 -14.70 9.48 -17.41
N GLY A 69 -14.15 8.39 -16.86
CA GLY A 69 -12.76 7.99 -17.04
C GLY A 69 -11.77 8.83 -16.24
N ARG A 70 -12.21 9.58 -15.22
CA ARG A 70 -11.34 10.36 -14.34
C ARG A 70 -10.89 9.52 -13.15
N PRO A 71 -9.64 9.66 -12.68
CA PRO A 71 -9.16 8.87 -11.54
C PRO A 71 -9.91 9.22 -10.25
N ILE A 72 -10.37 8.20 -9.54
CA ILE A 72 -10.87 8.32 -8.16
C ILE A 72 -9.65 8.26 -7.24
N PRO A 73 -9.34 9.32 -6.47
CA PRO A 73 -8.05 9.47 -5.78
C PRO A 73 -7.98 8.61 -4.51
N ILE A 74 -7.84 7.30 -4.72
CA ILE A 74 -7.61 6.29 -3.68
C ILE A 74 -6.21 5.72 -3.90
N ALA A 75 -5.30 6.00 -2.97
CA ALA A 75 -3.99 5.34 -2.95
C ALA A 75 -4.18 3.88 -2.55
N ASN A 76 -3.36 2.97 -3.08
CA ASN A 76 -3.56 1.53 -2.91
C ASN A 76 -2.27 0.72 -3.10
N THR A 77 -2.31 -0.57 -2.74
CA THR A 77 -1.18 -1.51 -2.82
C THR A 77 -1.00 -2.16 -4.19
N ASP A 78 -1.91 -2.02 -5.16
CA ASP A 78 -1.84 -2.69 -6.47
C ASP A 78 -0.53 -2.46 -7.23
N PRO A 79 0.14 -1.29 -7.18
CA PRO A 79 1.45 -1.10 -7.79
C PRO A 79 2.50 -2.14 -7.39
N ALA A 80 2.37 -2.77 -6.21
CA ALA A 80 3.22 -3.88 -5.79
C ALA A 80 3.19 -5.05 -6.79
N MET A 81 2.05 -5.32 -7.44
CA MET A 81 1.95 -6.35 -8.46
C MET A 81 2.80 -6.02 -9.69
N LEU A 82 2.88 -4.73 -10.08
CA LEU A 82 3.76 -4.32 -11.17
C LEU A 82 5.23 -4.51 -10.80
N LEU A 83 5.62 -4.18 -9.56
CA LEU A 83 6.97 -4.44 -9.05
C LEU A 83 7.31 -5.94 -9.04
N LEU A 84 6.32 -6.80 -8.81
CA LEU A 84 6.48 -8.25 -8.86
C LEU A 84 6.67 -8.75 -10.30
N LEU A 85 5.94 -8.21 -11.27
CA LEU A 85 5.89 -8.75 -12.63
C LEU A 85 6.98 -8.22 -13.56
N GLU A 86 7.38 -6.96 -13.43
CA GLU A 86 8.21 -6.26 -14.41
C GLU A 86 9.47 -5.63 -13.79
N PRO A 87 10.62 -5.59 -14.49
CA PRO A 87 11.76 -4.77 -14.08
C PRO A 87 11.48 -3.30 -14.42
N VAL A 88 11.03 -2.51 -13.44
CA VAL A 88 10.56 -1.13 -13.70
C VAL A 88 11.66 -0.06 -13.57
N GLY A 89 12.83 -0.43 -13.04
CA GLY A 89 13.94 0.50 -12.76
C GLY A 89 13.80 1.18 -11.39
N LEU A 90 14.93 1.67 -10.83
CA LEU A 90 14.97 2.17 -9.45
C LEU A 90 14.04 3.36 -9.21
N ASP A 91 14.12 4.41 -10.03
CA ASP A 91 13.33 5.64 -9.84
C ASP A 91 11.83 5.35 -9.88
N ARG A 92 11.40 4.51 -10.83
CA ARG A 92 10.00 4.10 -10.94
C ARG A 92 9.59 3.20 -9.77
N THR A 93 10.47 2.33 -9.29
CA THR A 93 10.21 1.52 -8.09
C THR A 93 9.96 2.41 -6.88
N LEU A 94 10.78 3.44 -6.69
CA LEU A 94 10.63 4.41 -5.59
C LEU A 94 9.34 5.23 -5.73
N GLU A 95 8.97 5.63 -6.95
CA GLU A 95 7.71 6.33 -7.21
C GLU A 95 6.49 5.47 -6.86
N LEU A 96 6.51 4.17 -7.22
CA LEU A 96 5.41 3.25 -6.98
C LEU A 96 5.32 2.79 -5.52
N ALA A 97 6.46 2.54 -4.87
CA ALA A 97 6.52 2.11 -3.48
C ALA A 97 6.34 3.28 -2.50
N GLY A 98 6.70 4.50 -2.90
CA GLY A 98 6.68 5.70 -2.06
C GLY A 98 5.34 5.90 -1.34
N PRO A 99 4.20 6.01 -2.04
CA PRO A 99 2.88 6.16 -1.42
C PRO A 99 2.50 5.03 -0.47
N ILE A 100 2.95 3.79 -0.75
CA ILE A 100 2.72 2.63 0.10
C ILE A 100 3.48 2.78 1.43
N MET A 101 4.72 3.27 1.37
CA MET A 101 5.62 3.38 2.53
C MET A 101 5.47 4.67 3.35
N GLN A 102 4.68 5.63 2.85
CA GLN A 102 4.30 6.83 3.60
C GLN A 102 3.38 6.46 4.78
N PRO A 103 3.56 7.04 5.98
CA PRO A 103 2.72 6.76 7.14
C PRO A 103 1.25 7.10 6.88
N TYR A 104 0.32 6.25 7.31
CA TYR A 104 -1.10 6.58 7.33
C TYR A 104 -1.36 7.74 8.34
N PRO A 105 -2.25 8.71 8.03
CA PRO A 105 -3.15 8.78 6.87
C PRO A 105 -2.57 9.45 5.60
N TRP A 106 -1.27 9.78 5.56
CA TRP A 106 -0.65 10.34 4.35
C TRP A 106 -0.51 9.29 3.24
N GLY A 107 -0.03 8.10 3.59
CA GLY A 107 0.11 6.95 2.70
C GLY A 107 -0.69 5.75 3.17
N LEU A 108 -0.10 4.57 3.06
CA LEU A 108 -0.73 3.30 3.44
C LEU A 108 -0.08 2.65 4.66
N PHE A 109 1.13 3.05 5.04
CA PHE A 109 1.93 2.32 6.01
C PHE A 109 1.48 2.60 7.45
N VAL A 110 1.18 1.53 8.19
CA VAL A 110 0.88 1.62 9.62
C VAL A 110 1.93 0.82 10.39
N ASP A 111 2.62 1.48 11.32
CA ASP A 111 3.60 0.84 12.20
C ASP A 111 2.93 -0.29 13.00
N ASP A 112 3.66 -1.39 13.18
CA ASP A 112 3.20 -2.59 13.89
C ASP A 112 1.93 -3.26 13.30
N LEU A 113 1.53 -2.90 12.08
CA LEU A 113 0.41 -3.50 11.36
C LEU A 113 0.76 -3.91 9.92
N GLY A 114 1.44 -3.03 9.17
CA GLY A 114 1.73 -3.20 7.74
C GLY A 114 0.98 -2.20 6.85
N PRO A 115 1.09 -2.33 5.50
CA PRO A 115 0.44 -1.44 4.56
C PRO A 115 -1.05 -1.76 4.41
N LEU A 116 -1.90 -0.77 4.64
CA LEU A 116 -3.33 -0.84 4.32
C LEU A 116 -3.53 -0.96 2.81
N VAL A 117 -4.52 -1.73 2.36
CA VAL A 117 -4.72 -1.96 0.91
C VAL A 117 -5.19 -0.72 0.16
N ALA A 118 -5.83 0.21 0.87
CA ALA A 118 -6.36 1.42 0.30
C ALA A 118 -6.28 2.59 1.29
N ASN A 119 -6.21 3.81 0.76
CA ASN A 119 -6.40 5.05 1.51
C ASN A 119 -7.30 5.99 0.70
N ASP A 120 -8.51 6.20 1.24
CA ASP A 120 -9.58 6.99 0.65
C ASP A 120 -9.55 8.47 1.07
N THR A 121 -8.56 8.89 1.86
CA THR A 121 -8.44 10.25 2.42
C THR A 121 -8.57 11.35 1.36
N TYR A 122 -8.08 11.10 0.16
CA TYR A 122 -8.07 12.08 -0.92
C TYR A 122 -9.33 12.05 -1.80
N ALA A 123 -10.23 11.10 -1.56
CA ALA A 123 -11.49 10.93 -2.28
C ALA A 123 -12.63 11.76 -1.67
N SER A 124 -13.77 11.77 -2.37
CA SER A 124 -14.96 12.46 -1.90
C SER A 124 -15.60 11.76 -0.70
N ARG A 125 -16.41 12.49 0.05
CA ARG A 125 -17.18 11.92 1.17
C ARG A 125 -18.06 10.74 0.76
N ASP A 126 -18.61 10.74 -0.45
CA ASP A 126 -19.40 9.62 -0.95
C ASP A 126 -18.59 8.33 -1.07
N VAL A 127 -17.30 8.42 -1.41
CA VAL A 127 -16.39 7.27 -1.41
C VAL A 127 -16.15 6.77 0.01
N TRP A 128 -15.93 7.67 0.98
CA TRP A 128 -15.78 7.29 2.39
C TRP A 128 -17.02 6.53 2.91
N GLU A 129 -18.20 7.01 2.54
CA GLU A 129 -19.48 6.39 2.89
C GLU A 129 -19.69 5.03 2.21
N ARG A 130 -19.12 4.80 1.02
CA ARG A 130 -19.12 3.48 0.36
C ARG A 130 -18.19 2.51 1.08
N PHE A 131 -16.96 2.91 1.40
CA PHE A 131 -16.04 2.06 2.17
C PHE A 131 -16.56 1.73 3.57
N ARG A 132 -17.26 2.65 4.24
CA ARG A 132 -17.90 2.33 5.52
C ARG A 132 -18.93 1.21 5.40
N ARG A 133 -19.60 1.08 4.25
CA ARG A 133 -20.61 0.04 3.97
C ARG A 133 -20.00 -1.26 3.44
N ASP A 134 -18.75 -1.23 3.00
CA ASP A 134 -18.00 -2.39 2.52
C ASP A 134 -16.67 -2.53 3.29
N PRO A 135 -16.72 -3.08 4.52
CA PRO A 135 -15.54 -3.20 5.37
C PRO A 135 -14.45 -4.09 4.76
N TYR A 136 -14.76 -4.99 3.82
CA TYR A 136 -13.81 -5.97 3.28
C TYR A 136 -12.78 -5.32 2.36
N HIS A 137 -13.19 -4.30 1.61
CA HIS A 137 -12.29 -3.50 0.78
C HIS A 137 -11.89 -2.18 1.46
N SER A 138 -12.25 -1.98 2.73
CA SER A 138 -12.09 -0.70 3.41
C SER A 138 -10.63 -0.32 3.67
N PRO A 139 -10.33 0.99 3.85
CA PRO A 139 -9.00 1.50 4.15
C PRO A 139 -8.55 1.17 5.59
N THR A 140 -9.03 0.08 6.18
CA THR A 140 -8.58 -0.46 7.46
C THR A 140 -8.03 -1.88 7.33
N VAL A 141 -8.10 -2.49 6.14
CA VAL A 141 -7.70 -3.88 5.90
C VAL A 141 -6.28 -3.94 5.34
N VAL A 142 -5.53 -4.95 5.78
CA VAL A 142 -4.28 -5.39 5.18
C VAL A 142 -4.50 -6.78 4.59
N TRP A 143 -4.07 -6.97 3.33
CA TRP A 143 -4.17 -8.25 2.64
C TRP A 143 -2.81 -8.92 2.61
N GLY A 144 -2.70 -10.14 3.15
CA GLY A 144 -1.45 -10.91 3.16
C GLY A 144 -0.90 -11.19 1.77
N ARG A 145 -1.79 -11.36 0.77
CA ARG A 145 -1.40 -11.48 -0.64
C ARG A 145 -0.67 -10.23 -1.15
N ASP A 146 -1.18 -9.05 -0.82
CA ASP A 146 -0.63 -7.77 -1.29
C ASP A 146 0.68 -7.44 -0.57
N VAL A 147 0.78 -7.75 0.72
CA VAL A 147 2.05 -7.72 1.47
C VAL A 147 3.09 -8.62 0.80
N ASN A 148 2.72 -9.85 0.44
CA ASN A 148 3.62 -10.78 -0.24
C ASN A 148 4.03 -10.29 -1.63
N ALA A 149 3.11 -9.70 -2.39
CA ALA A 149 3.42 -9.08 -3.68
C ALA A 149 4.41 -7.90 -3.51
N LEU A 150 4.24 -7.08 -2.47
CA LEU A 150 5.15 -5.97 -2.17
C LEU A 150 6.55 -6.47 -1.79
N LEU A 151 6.64 -7.43 -0.87
CA LEU A 151 7.91 -8.01 -0.43
C LEU A 151 8.66 -8.67 -1.59
N ALA A 152 7.97 -9.51 -2.36
CA ALA A 152 8.54 -10.18 -3.51
C ALA A 152 8.95 -9.17 -4.62
N GLY A 153 8.08 -8.20 -4.90
CA GLY A 153 8.34 -7.14 -5.87
C GLY A 153 9.57 -6.31 -5.49
N LEU A 154 9.63 -5.80 -4.26
CA LEU A 154 10.77 -5.01 -3.76
C LEU A 154 12.08 -5.77 -3.88
N ALA A 155 12.13 -7.02 -3.41
CA ALA A 155 13.38 -7.78 -3.51
C ALA A 155 13.74 -8.12 -4.97
N LYS A 156 12.78 -8.16 -5.91
CA LYS A 156 13.07 -8.45 -7.33
C LYS A 156 13.72 -7.23 -7.94
N GLN A 157 13.20 -6.04 -7.61
CA GLN A 157 13.79 -4.78 -8.01
C GLN A 157 15.17 -4.57 -7.38
N ILE A 158 15.37 -4.92 -6.10
CA ILE A 158 16.69 -4.87 -5.43
C ILE A 158 17.70 -5.76 -6.15
N ALA A 159 17.34 -7.01 -6.45
CA ALA A 159 18.21 -7.95 -7.14
C ALA A 159 18.58 -7.45 -8.55
N ALA A 160 17.58 -6.98 -9.32
CA ALA A 160 17.78 -6.44 -10.66
C ALA A 160 18.70 -5.20 -10.65
N ALA A 161 18.46 -4.25 -9.73
CA ALA A 161 19.25 -3.02 -9.61
C ALA A 161 20.70 -3.30 -9.17
N THR A 162 20.91 -4.27 -8.28
CA THR A 162 22.24 -4.68 -7.83
C THR A 162 23.06 -5.30 -8.96
N ALA A 163 22.42 -6.12 -9.81
CA ALA A 163 23.07 -6.75 -10.97
C ALA A 163 23.53 -5.75 -12.03
N SER A 164 22.86 -4.60 -12.16
CA SER A 164 23.22 -3.54 -13.12
C SER A 164 24.32 -2.56 -12.65
N SER A 165 24.82 -2.67 -11.41
CA SER A 165 25.83 -1.83 -10.73
C SER A 165 25.44 -0.36 -10.40
N ARG A 166 25.90 0.11 -9.22
CA ARG A 166 25.84 1.47 -8.58
C ARG A 166 24.50 2.08 -8.15
N ALA A 167 23.37 1.42 -8.34
CA ALA A 167 22.10 1.95 -7.83
C ALA A 167 22.05 1.90 -6.29
N ASP A 168 21.77 3.01 -5.62
CA ASP A 168 21.53 3.02 -4.17
C ASP A 168 20.17 2.38 -3.89
N VAL A 169 20.22 1.09 -3.50
CA VAL A 169 19.03 0.30 -3.14
C VAL A 169 18.69 0.41 -1.65
N ALA A 170 19.40 1.24 -0.87
CA ALA A 170 19.13 1.37 0.57
C ALA A 170 17.67 1.75 0.87
N PRO A 171 17.00 2.66 0.13
CA PRO A 171 15.60 2.97 0.38
C PRO A 171 14.66 1.77 0.13
N LEU A 172 14.98 0.91 -0.85
CA LEU A 172 14.19 -0.29 -1.12
C LEU A 172 14.40 -1.35 -0.05
N ARG A 173 15.63 -1.50 0.45
CA ARG A 173 15.93 -2.40 1.57
C ARG A 173 15.24 -1.93 2.86
N ASP A 174 15.23 -0.62 3.12
CA ASP A 174 14.49 -0.04 4.24
C ASP A 174 12.98 -0.33 4.11
N ALA A 175 12.40 -0.09 2.93
CA ALA A 175 10.99 -0.38 2.67
C ALA A 175 10.63 -1.85 2.92
N LEU A 176 11.47 -2.77 2.43
CA LEU A 176 11.31 -4.21 2.66
C LEU A 176 11.40 -4.56 4.14
N GLN A 177 12.45 -4.08 4.83
CA GLN A 177 12.66 -4.38 6.25
C GLN A 177 11.55 -3.81 7.13
N ARG A 178 11.12 -2.57 6.89
CA ARG A 178 10.00 -1.95 7.60
C ARG A 178 8.72 -2.76 7.42
N THR A 179 8.43 -3.20 6.19
CA THR A 179 7.25 -4.04 5.91
C THR A 179 7.32 -5.35 6.68
N VAL A 180 8.45 -6.07 6.62
CA VAL A 180 8.65 -7.32 7.40
C VAL A 180 8.45 -7.07 8.89
N THR A 181 9.08 -6.03 9.44
CA THR A 181 9.01 -5.72 10.87
C THR A 181 7.61 -5.34 11.32
N ALA A 182 6.89 -4.48 10.58
CA ALA A 182 5.53 -4.07 10.96
C ALA A 182 4.56 -5.26 10.93
N VAL A 183 4.66 -6.09 9.90
CA VAL A 183 3.80 -7.26 9.73
C VAL A 183 4.13 -8.34 10.76
N ASP A 184 5.40 -8.57 11.09
CA ASP A 184 5.78 -9.50 12.17
C ASP A 184 5.27 -9.03 13.54
N ARG A 185 5.45 -7.74 13.86
CA ARG A 185 4.96 -7.14 15.11
C ARG A 185 3.44 -7.11 15.23
N SER A 186 2.72 -7.18 14.11
CA SER A 186 1.27 -7.31 14.13
C SER A 186 0.81 -8.64 14.76
N GLY A 187 1.68 -9.66 14.78
CA GLY A 187 1.33 -11.03 15.17
C GLY A 187 0.45 -11.76 14.14
N LEU A 188 0.18 -11.13 12.99
CA LEU A 188 -0.75 -11.60 11.96
C LEU A 188 -0.06 -11.81 10.61
N ARG A 189 1.28 -11.91 10.57
CA ARG A 189 2.05 -12.07 9.33
C ARG A 189 1.62 -13.22 8.43
N HIS A 190 1.06 -14.27 9.01
CA HIS A 190 0.56 -15.43 8.30
C HIS A 190 -0.96 -15.42 8.13
N ALA A 191 -1.68 -14.35 8.46
CA ALA A 191 -3.11 -14.28 8.23
C ALA A 191 -3.41 -13.92 6.76
N GLU A 192 -4.53 -14.40 6.23
CA GLU A 192 -4.97 -13.99 4.88
C GLU A 192 -5.28 -12.49 4.84
N LEU A 193 -6.02 -12.03 5.85
CA LEU A 193 -6.52 -10.67 6.00
C LEU A 193 -6.49 -10.27 7.48
N TRP A 194 -6.07 -9.04 7.75
CA TRP A 194 -6.19 -8.46 9.08
C TRP A 194 -6.59 -7.00 8.99
N SER A 195 -6.98 -6.44 10.12
CA SER A 195 -7.34 -5.05 10.28
C SER A 195 -6.83 -4.58 11.64
N TYR A 196 -7.34 -3.43 12.09
CA TYR A 196 -7.04 -2.89 13.39
C TYR A 196 -8.32 -2.44 14.10
N ARG A 197 -8.25 -2.38 15.42
CA ARG A 197 -9.18 -1.62 16.26
C ARG A 197 -8.39 -0.61 17.08
N ILE A 198 -9.03 0.47 17.47
CA ILE A 198 -8.42 1.45 18.37
C ILE A 198 -9.08 1.36 19.74
N GLU A 199 -8.28 1.03 20.74
CA GLU A 199 -8.71 0.88 22.13
C GLU A 199 -7.74 1.56 23.07
N ASN A 200 -8.26 2.36 24.00
CA ASN A 200 -7.46 3.09 25.00
C ASN A 200 -6.29 3.86 24.37
N GLY A 201 -6.53 4.50 23.21
CA GLY A 201 -5.52 5.27 22.48
C GLY A 201 -4.44 4.44 21.80
N ARG A 202 -4.62 3.12 21.68
CA ARG A 202 -3.68 2.20 21.01
C ARG A 202 -4.33 1.53 19.82
N LEU A 203 -3.55 1.33 18.77
CA LEU A 203 -3.92 0.49 17.65
C LEU A 203 -3.60 -0.96 18.01
N LEU A 204 -4.61 -1.82 17.87
CA LEU A 204 -4.50 -3.25 18.13
C LEU A 204 -4.78 -3.99 16.83
N PRO A 205 -3.78 -4.70 16.26
CA PRO A 205 -4.00 -5.61 15.16
C PRO A 205 -5.05 -6.66 15.52
N VAL A 206 -5.98 -6.92 14.61
CA VAL A 206 -7.03 -7.93 14.78
C VAL A 206 -7.21 -8.70 13.48
N ARG A 207 -7.53 -9.98 13.59
CA ARG A 207 -7.98 -10.76 12.42
C ARG A 207 -9.22 -10.11 11.83
N TYR A 208 -9.29 -10.09 10.50
CA TYR A 208 -10.46 -9.56 9.84
C TYR A 208 -11.66 -10.51 10.07
N GLY A 209 -12.82 -9.98 10.44
CA GLY A 209 -13.86 -10.68 11.21
C GLY A 209 -14.42 -12.02 10.69
N THR A 210 -14.22 -12.35 9.41
CA THR A 210 -14.61 -13.64 8.80
C THR A 210 -13.44 -14.51 8.36
N SER A 211 -12.19 -14.14 8.67
CA SER A 211 -11.03 -14.95 8.31
C SER A 211 -11.08 -16.25 9.11
N SER A 212 -11.43 -17.36 8.46
CA SER A 212 -11.16 -18.69 9.00
C SER A 212 -9.66 -18.89 9.14
N ASP A 213 -9.25 -19.89 9.93
CA ASP A 213 -7.86 -20.38 9.88
C ASP A 213 -7.53 -21.06 8.54
N VAL A 214 -8.56 -21.33 7.71
CA VAL A 214 -8.37 -21.66 6.31
C VAL A 214 -7.97 -20.39 5.56
N GLN A 215 -6.77 -20.41 5.01
CA GLN A 215 -6.18 -19.32 4.26
C GLN A 215 -6.03 -19.72 2.81
N LEU A 216 -6.41 -18.82 1.93
CA LEU A 216 -5.86 -18.83 0.58
C LEU A 216 -4.48 -18.15 0.62
N TRP A 217 -3.57 -18.50 -0.30
CA TRP A 217 -2.24 -17.89 -0.45
C TRP A 217 -1.14 -18.30 0.57
N SER A 218 -1.35 -19.31 1.41
CA SER A 218 -0.30 -19.81 2.33
C SER A 218 0.97 -20.29 1.61
N LEU A 219 0.82 -20.96 0.46
CA LEU A 219 1.97 -21.34 -0.37
C LEU A 219 2.69 -20.12 -0.96
N THR A 220 1.95 -19.06 -1.29
CA THR A 220 2.54 -17.80 -1.75
C THR A 220 3.38 -17.17 -0.65
N ASP A 221 2.85 -17.09 0.58
CA ASP A 221 3.60 -16.60 1.73
C ASP A 221 4.90 -17.40 1.93
N LEU A 222 4.81 -18.73 2.01
CA LEU A 222 5.98 -19.60 2.16
C LEU A 222 7.03 -19.41 1.05
N ALA A 223 6.58 -19.26 -0.20
CA ALA A 223 7.47 -19.03 -1.33
C ALA A 223 8.19 -17.68 -1.23
N VAL A 224 7.50 -16.63 -0.79
CA VAL A 224 8.10 -15.31 -0.56
C VAL A 224 9.09 -15.37 0.60
N GLN A 225 8.72 -15.94 1.74
CA GLN A 225 9.63 -16.09 2.89
C GLN A 225 10.90 -16.87 2.51
N PHE A 226 10.74 -18.01 1.84
CA PHE A 226 11.87 -18.82 1.34
C PHE A 226 12.82 -18.00 0.45
N TRP A 227 12.26 -17.13 -0.39
CA TRP A 227 13.05 -16.34 -1.31
C TRP A 227 13.72 -15.14 -0.64
N LEU A 228 13.04 -14.46 0.30
CA LEU A 228 13.63 -13.39 1.12
C LEU A 228 14.83 -13.90 1.91
N ASP A 229 14.73 -15.09 2.51
CA ASP A 229 15.83 -15.74 3.25
C ASP A 229 17.09 -15.97 2.40
N ARG A 230 16.94 -16.09 1.07
CA ARG A 230 18.06 -16.26 0.14
C ARG A 230 18.69 -14.94 -0.29
N ILE A 231 17.98 -13.84 -0.17
CA ILE A 231 18.47 -12.49 -0.50
C ILE A 231 19.05 -11.80 0.74
N ALA A 232 18.55 -12.14 1.93
CA ALA A 232 19.06 -11.63 3.20
C ALA A 232 20.40 -12.26 3.64
N LYS A 233 20.80 -13.39 3.03
CA LYS A 233 22.10 -14.01 3.27
C LYS A 233 23.16 -13.38 2.34
N PRO A 234 24.31 -12.92 2.86
CA PRO A 234 25.38 -12.32 2.08
C PRO A 234 25.97 -13.28 1.04
#